data_AF-A0A8J4SS41-F1
#
_entry.id   AF-A0A8J4SS41-F1
#
_cell.length_a   1.000
_cell.length_b   1.000
_cell.length_c   1.000
_cell.angle_alpha   90.00
_cell.angle_beta   90.00
_cell.angle_gamma   90.00
#
_symmetry.space_group_name_H-M   'P 1'
#
loop_
_entity.id
_entity.type
_entity.pdbx_description
1 polymer ?
#
loop_
_entity_poly.entity_id
_entity_poly.type
_entity_poly.pdbx_seq_one_letter_code
_entity_poly.pdbx_strand_id
1 'polypeptide(L)'
;MAFYGQQIIPAAKNMKQFEAILDSDYKFGVFLETHVAQLRNLYQMARGREKNMLLHADLVQGLKNDEYAAQYLCQEIKPFGIISTRAGVITTAKKKGILAIQRLFMLDTIALEKSYSLVKKTQPDFIEVLPGVMSQMIPEVSERTGIPILAGGLIRTVEEVELALAAGATAVTTSNKSLFDQYSLIMTPFLAELVGTMILITLGAGVCAGVTLNKSLAKGSGWIVISMGWGLAVAFAVYAVGGISGAHLNPAVTLALAFQGSFPWADVPAYIIAQLIGAMAGAAIVYLHYLPHWKATEDPGAKLGVFATGPAIDHPFSNVLSEMIGTFIFVLALQAMGANTFTEGLNPLLVGFLVVSIGLSLGGTTGYAINPARDLGPRLAHFLLPIAGKGSSNWKYAWIPIVGPLLGGSFGGLFYSAVFKGALIPAFWVVLVLIAVVLVIALQAGRKNGAKTAGKLVA
;
A
#
# COMPACT_ATOMS: atom_id res chain seq x y z
N MET A 1 -2.80 -13.93 19.68
CA MET A 1 -3.82 -14.01 18.62
C MET A 1 -3.78 -15.40 18.01
N ALA A 2 -4.94 -16.01 17.76
CA ALA A 2 -5.03 -17.25 16.99
C ALA A 2 -4.42 -17.06 15.59
N PHE A 3 -3.81 -18.12 15.05
CA PHE A 3 -3.16 -18.13 13.73
C PHE A 3 -2.17 -16.96 13.48
N TYR A 4 -1.51 -16.45 14.53
CA TYR A 4 -0.58 -15.31 14.45
C TYR A 4 -1.13 -14.06 13.75
N GLY A 5 -2.46 -13.85 13.78
CA GLY A 5 -3.09 -12.71 13.10
C GLY A 5 -3.32 -12.90 11.60
N GLN A 6 -3.05 -14.08 11.06
CA GLN A 6 -3.32 -14.43 9.67
C GLN A 6 -4.84 -14.44 9.42
N GLN A 7 -5.34 -13.50 8.62
CA GLN A 7 -6.78 -13.32 8.35
C GLN A 7 -7.35 -14.35 7.34
N ILE A 8 -6.54 -14.75 6.36
CA ILE A 8 -6.92 -15.78 5.37
C ILE A 8 -6.15 -17.06 5.66
N ILE A 9 -6.84 -18.20 5.76
CA ILE A 9 -6.22 -19.52 5.79
C ILE A 9 -6.49 -20.18 4.43
N PRO A 10 -5.52 -20.19 3.50
CA PRO A 10 -5.73 -20.74 2.17
C PRO A 10 -5.95 -22.25 2.23
N ALA A 11 -6.89 -22.74 1.42
CA ALA A 11 -7.31 -24.13 1.36
C ALA A 11 -7.00 -24.72 -0.02
N ALA A 12 -6.21 -25.79 -0.05
CA ALA A 12 -5.85 -26.49 -1.28
C ALA A 12 -6.72 -27.74 -1.48
N LYS A 13 -7.28 -27.87 -2.70
CA LYS A 13 -8.06 -29.03 -3.16
C LYS A 13 -7.26 -29.97 -4.05
N ASN A 14 -6.09 -29.55 -4.51
CA ASN A 14 -5.23 -30.32 -5.40
C ASN A 14 -3.75 -29.94 -5.18
N MET A 15 -2.85 -30.68 -5.83
CA MET A 15 -1.41 -30.49 -5.68
C MET A 15 -0.95 -29.10 -6.12
N LYS A 16 -1.47 -28.58 -7.24
CA LYS A 16 -1.09 -27.24 -7.75
C LYS A 16 -1.41 -26.13 -6.75
N GLN A 17 -2.58 -26.22 -6.10
CA GLN A 17 -2.94 -25.27 -5.05
C GLN A 17 -2.12 -25.47 -3.79
N PHE A 18 -1.79 -26.72 -3.45
CA PHE A 18 -0.95 -27.02 -2.31
C PHE A 18 0.46 -26.43 -2.48
N GLU A 19 1.09 -26.65 -3.63
CA GLU A 19 2.38 -26.04 -3.99
C GLU A 19 2.30 -24.51 -3.91
N ALA A 20 1.23 -23.89 -4.44
CA ALA A 20 1.03 -22.44 -4.33
C ALA A 20 0.96 -21.95 -2.87
N ILE A 21 0.31 -22.70 -1.97
CA ILE A 21 0.30 -22.38 -0.53
C ILE A 21 1.71 -22.55 0.06
N LEU A 22 2.41 -23.60 -0.32
CA LEU A 22 3.77 -23.84 0.15
C LEU A 22 4.75 -22.74 -0.28
N ASP A 23 4.58 -22.17 -1.47
CA ASP A 23 5.39 -21.07 -2.00
C ASP A 23 4.93 -19.68 -1.55
N SER A 24 3.73 -19.56 -0.97
CA SER A 24 3.20 -18.28 -0.45
C SER A 24 3.83 -17.87 0.88
N ASP A 25 3.48 -16.70 1.39
CA ASP A 25 3.87 -16.21 2.72
C ASP A 25 2.99 -16.76 3.87
N TYR A 26 1.83 -17.35 3.56
CA TYR A 26 0.91 -17.88 4.56
C TYR A 26 1.57 -18.96 5.42
N LYS A 27 1.57 -18.78 6.74
CA LYS A 27 2.13 -19.77 7.66
C LYS A 27 1.17 -20.92 7.91
N PHE A 28 -0.13 -20.65 7.88
CA PHE A 28 -1.18 -21.65 8.03
C PHE A 28 -1.89 -21.89 6.71
N GLY A 29 -2.29 -23.13 6.48
CA GLY A 29 -3.13 -23.50 5.35
C GLY A 29 -3.97 -24.72 5.67
N VAL A 30 -4.97 -25.00 4.84
CA VAL A 30 -5.82 -26.20 4.91
C VAL A 30 -5.52 -27.08 3.72
N PHE A 31 -5.44 -28.38 3.95
CA PHE A 31 -5.50 -29.35 2.87
C PHE A 31 -6.85 -30.08 2.91
N LEU A 32 -7.66 -29.83 1.88
CA LEU A 32 -9.05 -30.26 1.82
C LEU A 32 -9.17 -31.70 1.31
N GLU A 33 -8.54 -32.04 0.19
CA GLU A 33 -8.72 -33.35 -0.45
C GLU A 33 -7.38 -34.04 -0.66
N THR A 34 -7.27 -35.28 -0.22
CA THR A 34 -6.04 -36.08 -0.32
C THR A 34 -6.31 -37.57 -0.18
N HIS A 35 -5.28 -38.39 -0.42
CA HIS A 35 -5.31 -39.84 -0.23
C HIS A 35 -4.29 -40.24 0.83
N VAL A 36 -4.62 -41.30 1.60
CA VAL A 36 -3.78 -41.79 2.70
C VAL A 36 -2.31 -42.05 2.30
N ALA A 37 -2.07 -42.52 1.08
CA ALA A 37 -0.74 -42.82 0.55
C ALA A 37 0.15 -41.58 0.37
N GLN A 38 -0.43 -40.40 0.19
CA GLN A 38 0.31 -39.15 -0.06
C GLN A 38 0.55 -38.32 1.21
N LEU A 39 -0.24 -38.56 2.26
CA LEU A 39 -0.26 -37.73 3.48
C LEU A 39 1.13 -37.50 4.09
N ARG A 40 1.92 -38.58 4.24
CA ARG A 40 3.24 -38.50 4.86
C ARG A 40 4.16 -37.57 4.07
N ASN A 41 4.23 -37.73 2.76
CA ASN A 41 5.09 -36.90 1.90
C ASN A 41 4.65 -35.43 1.91
N LEU A 42 3.35 -35.17 1.84
CA LEU A 42 2.83 -33.80 1.80
C LEU A 42 3.08 -33.05 3.10
N TYR A 43 2.87 -33.70 4.25
CA TYR A 43 3.17 -33.08 5.54
C TYR A 43 4.67 -32.94 5.79
N GLN A 44 5.52 -33.79 5.21
CA GLN A 44 6.97 -33.59 5.22
C GLN A 44 7.36 -32.36 4.38
N MET A 45 6.80 -32.21 3.17
CA MET A 45 7.04 -31.03 2.32
C MET A 45 6.59 -29.73 3.01
N ALA A 46 5.41 -29.74 3.63
CA ALA A 46 4.89 -28.59 4.38
C ALA A 46 5.81 -28.19 5.54
N ARG A 47 6.28 -29.15 6.34
CA ARG A 47 7.21 -28.89 7.44
C ARG A 47 8.55 -28.37 6.96
N GLY A 48 9.06 -28.88 5.83
CA GLY A 48 10.29 -28.41 5.21
C GLY A 48 10.23 -26.94 4.77
N ARG A 49 9.03 -26.38 4.63
CA ARG A 49 8.78 -24.96 4.31
C ARG A 49 8.10 -24.20 5.46
N GLU A 50 8.19 -24.74 6.68
CA GLU A 50 7.65 -24.15 7.91
C GLU A 50 6.14 -23.84 7.87
N LYS A 51 5.37 -24.62 7.09
CA LYS A 51 3.92 -24.48 6.97
C LYS A 51 3.17 -25.33 8.00
N ASN A 52 2.29 -24.68 8.76
CA ASN A 52 1.40 -25.29 9.72
C ASN A 52 0.08 -25.68 9.05
N MET A 53 0.05 -26.89 8.48
CA MET A 53 -1.11 -27.37 7.71
C MET A 53 -2.19 -28.02 8.59
N LEU A 54 -3.42 -27.58 8.40
CA LEU A 54 -4.65 -28.20 8.90
C LEU A 54 -5.09 -29.31 7.93
N LEU A 55 -5.54 -30.44 8.46
CA LEU A 55 -6.03 -31.57 7.66
C LEU A 55 -7.55 -31.69 7.76
N HIS A 56 -8.23 -31.74 6.62
CA HIS A 56 -9.63 -32.16 6.62
C HIS A 56 -9.75 -33.69 6.69
N ALA A 57 -9.98 -34.23 7.89
CA ALA A 57 -10.01 -35.68 8.10
C ALA A 57 -11.13 -36.36 7.28
N ASP A 58 -12.32 -35.75 7.18
CA ASP A 58 -13.45 -36.41 6.51
C ASP A 58 -13.27 -36.59 4.99
N LEU A 59 -12.29 -35.91 4.40
CA LEU A 59 -12.01 -35.89 2.96
C LEU A 59 -10.71 -36.63 2.61
N VAL A 60 -10.11 -37.33 3.57
CA VAL A 60 -8.99 -38.23 3.31
C VAL A 60 -9.51 -39.54 2.72
N GLN A 61 -9.23 -39.76 1.44
CA GLN A 61 -9.60 -41.00 0.79
C GLN A 61 -8.72 -42.18 1.24
N GLY A 62 -9.34 -43.34 1.41
CA GLY A 62 -8.67 -44.57 1.89
C GLY A 62 -8.64 -44.72 3.41
N LEU A 63 -9.19 -43.77 4.18
CA LEU A 63 -9.45 -43.90 5.61
C LEU A 63 -10.94 -43.81 5.90
N LYS A 64 -11.38 -44.55 6.91
CA LYS A 64 -12.72 -44.40 7.48
C LYS A 64 -12.73 -43.20 8.42
N ASN A 65 -13.87 -42.53 8.57
CA ASN A 65 -14.00 -41.37 9.47
C ASN A 65 -14.35 -41.82 10.90
N ASP A 66 -13.49 -42.62 11.52
CA ASP A 66 -13.65 -43.14 12.88
C ASP A 66 -12.47 -42.78 13.81
N GLU A 67 -12.56 -43.21 15.07
CA GLU A 67 -11.57 -42.88 16.10
C GLU A 67 -10.19 -43.50 15.81
N TYR A 68 -10.12 -44.66 15.17
CA TYR A 68 -8.86 -45.33 14.85
C TYR A 68 -8.12 -44.60 13.73
N ALA A 69 -8.85 -44.18 12.68
CA ALA A 69 -8.28 -43.34 11.64
C ALA A 69 -7.82 -41.98 12.20
N ALA A 70 -8.60 -41.37 13.09
CA ALA A 70 -8.21 -40.14 13.76
C ALA A 70 -6.93 -40.33 14.60
N GLN A 71 -6.80 -41.45 15.32
CA GLN A 71 -5.58 -41.79 16.07
C GLN A 71 -4.37 -41.93 15.13
N TYR A 72 -4.52 -42.64 14.02
CA TYR A 72 -3.48 -42.78 13.00
C TYR A 72 -3.04 -41.40 12.48
N LEU A 73 -3.98 -40.54 12.07
CA LEU A 73 -3.67 -39.19 11.59
C LEU A 73 -2.94 -38.36 12.65
N CYS A 74 -3.39 -38.40 13.91
CA CYS A 74 -2.76 -37.65 14.99
C CYS A 74 -1.36 -38.15 15.35
N GLN A 75 -1.10 -39.46 15.26
CA GLN A 75 0.15 -40.06 15.70
C GLN A 75 1.20 -40.13 14.60
N GLU A 76 0.81 -40.53 13.39
CA GLU A 76 1.73 -40.77 12.27
C GLU A 76 1.91 -39.53 11.40
N ILE A 77 0.82 -38.81 11.11
CA ILE A 77 0.87 -37.63 10.24
C ILE A 77 1.14 -36.36 11.04
N LYS A 78 0.62 -36.27 12.28
CA LYS A 78 0.74 -35.12 13.20
C LYS A 78 0.49 -33.79 12.47
N PRO A 79 -0.71 -33.57 11.90
CA PRO A 79 -1.05 -32.28 11.31
C PRO A 79 -1.08 -31.19 12.39
N PHE A 80 -0.99 -29.91 11.99
CA PHE A 80 -1.11 -28.81 12.95
C PHE A 80 -2.48 -28.79 13.62
N GLY A 81 -3.52 -29.17 12.86
CA GLY A 81 -4.88 -29.35 13.36
C GLY A 81 -5.72 -30.24 12.45
N ILE A 82 -6.86 -30.70 12.96
CA ILE A 82 -7.82 -31.53 12.25
C ILE A 82 -9.16 -30.81 12.13
N ILE A 83 -9.72 -30.80 10.92
CA ILE A 83 -11.08 -30.35 10.62
C ILE A 83 -11.96 -31.58 10.40
N SER A 84 -13.08 -31.67 11.10
CA SER A 84 -14.07 -32.73 10.91
C SER A 84 -15.46 -32.32 11.39
N THR A 85 -16.47 -32.96 10.82
CA THR A 85 -17.87 -32.90 11.30
C THR A 85 -18.16 -33.94 12.39
N ARG A 86 -17.27 -34.93 12.58
CA ARG A 86 -17.50 -36.12 13.40
C ARG A 86 -16.97 -35.93 14.82
N ALA A 87 -17.84 -36.08 15.81
CA ALA A 87 -17.48 -35.90 17.22
C ALA A 87 -16.35 -36.82 17.72
N GLY A 88 -16.31 -38.08 17.29
CA GLY A 88 -15.24 -39.01 17.68
C GLY A 88 -13.87 -38.57 17.18
N VAL A 89 -13.80 -38.01 15.97
CA VAL A 89 -12.56 -37.47 15.38
C VAL A 89 -12.09 -36.24 16.15
N ILE A 90 -12.99 -35.28 16.41
CA ILE A 90 -12.71 -34.06 17.18
C ILE A 90 -12.22 -34.39 18.59
N THR A 91 -12.94 -35.26 19.30
CA THR A 91 -12.56 -35.68 20.66
C THR A 91 -11.21 -36.38 20.69
N THR A 92 -10.91 -37.20 19.68
CA THR A 92 -9.62 -37.89 19.54
C THR A 92 -8.48 -36.92 19.29
N ALA A 93 -8.66 -35.94 18.39
CA ALA A 93 -7.67 -34.90 18.12
C ALA A 93 -7.30 -34.14 19.40
N LYS A 94 -8.31 -33.70 20.16
CA LYS A 94 -8.11 -33.02 21.46
C LYS A 94 -7.33 -33.88 22.45
N LYS A 95 -7.72 -35.15 22.62
CA LYS A 95 -7.01 -36.09 23.52
C LYS A 95 -5.54 -36.29 23.14
N LYS A 96 -5.20 -36.12 21.86
CA LYS A 96 -3.84 -36.25 21.33
C LYS A 96 -3.09 -34.91 21.26
N GLY A 97 -3.67 -33.82 21.76
CA GLY A 97 -3.06 -32.49 21.75
C GLY A 97 -2.95 -31.85 20.35
N ILE A 98 -3.75 -32.34 19.39
CA ILE A 98 -3.86 -31.75 18.05
C ILE A 98 -5.02 -30.77 18.05
N LEU A 99 -4.81 -29.57 17.49
CA LEU A 99 -5.83 -28.54 17.40
C LEU A 99 -7.07 -29.09 16.67
N ALA A 100 -8.24 -28.99 17.29
CA ALA A 100 -9.46 -29.61 16.81
C ALA A 100 -10.47 -28.55 16.34
N ILE A 101 -10.84 -28.60 15.06
CA ILE A 101 -11.77 -27.67 14.43
C ILE A 101 -13.04 -28.44 14.05
N GLN A 102 -14.15 -28.12 14.70
CA GLN A 102 -15.43 -28.75 14.36
C GLN A 102 -16.15 -27.94 13.29
N ARG A 103 -16.46 -28.60 12.17
CA ARG A 103 -17.24 -28.00 11.10
C ARG A 103 -18.73 -28.02 11.41
N LEU A 104 -19.39 -26.87 11.24
CA LEU A 104 -20.82 -26.67 11.42
C LEU A 104 -21.45 -26.21 10.11
N PHE A 105 -22.51 -26.88 9.68
CA PHE A 105 -23.29 -26.47 8.50
C PHE A 105 -24.58 -25.76 8.91
N MET A 106 -24.75 -24.53 8.43
CA MET A 106 -25.97 -23.74 8.59
C MET A 106 -26.94 -24.07 7.46
N LEU A 107 -27.67 -25.18 7.64
CA LEU A 107 -28.69 -25.63 6.69
C LEU A 107 -30.08 -25.17 7.13
N ASP A 108 -30.46 -25.57 8.34
CA ASP A 108 -31.73 -25.24 8.98
C ASP A 108 -31.53 -25.20 10.50
N THR A 109 -32.57 -24.74 11.21
CA THR A 109 -32.55 -24.62 12.68
C THR A 109 -32.34 -25.96 13.39
N ILE A 110 -32.88 -27.06 12.88
CA ILE A 110 -32.78 -28.39 13.50
C ILE A 110 -31.35 -28.91 13.40
N ALA A 111 -30.71 -28.74 12.25
CA ALA A 111 -29.31 -29.11 12.01
C ALA A 111 -28.37 -28.26 12.88
N LEU A 112 -28.67 -26.97 13.03
CA LEU A 112 -27.88 -26.04 13.85
C LEU A 112 -27.95 -26.41 15.34
N GLU A 113 -29.14 -26.66 15.89
CA GLU A 113 -29.32 -27.05 17.30
C GLU A 113 -28.65 -28.40 17.64
N LYS A 114 -28.70 -29.37 16.71
CA LYS A 114 -27.94 -30.63 16.83
C LYS A 114 -26.44 -30.36 16.84
N SER A 115 -25.97 -29.43 16.02
CA SER A 115 -24.56 -29.06 15.96
C SER A 115 -24.11 -28.38 17.26
N TYR A 116 -24.91 -27.49 17.84
CA TYR A 116 -24.63 -26.90 19.16
C TYR A 116 -24.55 -27.95 20.27
N SER A 117 -25.46 -28.93 20.27
CA SER A 117 -25.41 -30.05 21.22
C SER A 117 -24.13 -30.86 21.07
N LEU A 118 -23.66 -31.05 19.83
CA LEU A 118 -22.41 -31.75 19.54
C LEU A 118 -21.19 -30.96 20.03
N VAL A 119 -21.13 -29.68 19.70
CA VAL A 119 -20.05 -28.75 20.09
C VAL A 119 -19.93 -28.66 21.61
N LYS A 120 -21.05 -28.62 22.35
CA LYS A 120 -21.05 -28.64 23.83
C LYS A 120 -20.39 -29.90 24.39
N LYS A 121 -20.55 -31.04 23.72
CA LYS A 121 -19.97 -32.33 24.14
C LYS A 121 -18.50 -32.46 23.75
N THR A 122 -18.13 -32.01 22.55
CA THR A 122 -16.77 -32.17 22.00
C THR A 122 -15.81 -31.06 22.42
N GLN A 123 -16.33 -29.88 22.74
CA GLN A 123 -15.58 -28.68 23.14
C GLN A 123 -14.41 -28.39 22.20
N PRO A 124 -14.60 -28.22 20.88
CA PRO A 124 -13.50 -28.00 19.93
C PRO A 124 -12.72 -26.71 20.25
N ASP A 125 -11.50 -26.58 19.71
CA ASP A 125 -10.69 -25.36 19.88
C ASP A 125 -11.20 -24.23 18.98
N PHE A 126 -11.73 -24.58 17.80
CA PHE A 126 -12.37 -23.66 16.86
C PHE A 126 -13.62 -24.29 16.25
N ILE A 127 -14.56 -23.46 15.80
CA ILE A 127 -15.69 -23.89 14.96
C ILE A 127 -15.50 -23.32 13.56
N GLU A 128 -15.59 -24.15 12.54
CA GLU A 128 -15.64 -23.68 11.15
C GLU A 128 -17.11 -23.63 10.69
N VAL A 129 -17.62 -22.42 10.45
CA VAL A 129 -19.00 -22.17 10.04
C VAL A 129 -19.11 -22.14 8.52
N LEU A 130 -19.98 -22.99 7.96
CA LEU A 130 -20.27 -23.07 6.54
C LEU A 130 -21.78 -22.86 6.26
N PRO A 131 -22.17 -22.04 5.28
CA PRO A 131 -21.29 -21.23 4.45
C PRO A 131 -20.88 -19.92 5.14
N GLY A 132 -19.65 -19.46 4.90
CA GLY A 132 -19.04 -18.29 5.53
C GLY A 132 -19.64 -16.96 5.07
N VAL A 133 -20.38 -16.96 3.95
CA VAL A 133 -21.12 -15.78 3.45
C VAL A 133 -22.27 -15.36 4.36
N MET A 134 -22.73 -16.23 5.26
CA MET A 134 -23.76 -15.89 6.25
C MET A 134 -23.13 -15.25 7.49
N SER A 135 -22.40 -14.14 7.30
CA SER A 135 -21.63 -13.46 8.35
C SER A 135 -22.48 -13.05 9.56
N GLN A 136 -23.76 -12.72 9.34
CA GLN A 136 -24.73 -12.37 10.40
C GLN A 136 -24.97 -13.47 11.45
N MET A 137 -24.67 -14.73 11.14
CA MET A 137 -24.82 -15.85 12.09
C MET A 137 -23.57 -16.04 12.97
N ILE A 138 -22.43 -15.47 12.59
CA ILE A 138 -21.15 -15.64 13.30
C ILE A 138 -21.22 -15.13 14.74
N PRO A 139 -21.80 -13.95 15.03
CA PRO A 139 -21.96 -13.49 16.41
C PRO A 139 -22.81 -14.44 17.25
N GLU A 140 -23.92 -14.96 16.70
CA GLU A 140 -24.82 -15.89 17.41
C GLU A 140 -24.10 -17.20 17.77
N VAL A 141 -23.40 -17.80 16.81
CA VAL A 141 -22.64 -19.04 17.04
C VAL A 141 -21.54 -18.81 18.07
N SER A 142 -20.82 -17.70 17.97
CA SER A 142 -19.74 -17.32 18.90
C SER A 142 -20.28 -17.13 20.32
N GLU A 143 -21.38 -16.39 20.50
CA GLU A 143 -21.99 -16.13 21.81
C GLU A 143 -22.57 -17.39 22.45
N ARG A 144 -23.27 -18.22 21.67
CA ARG A 144 -23.89 -19.45 22.19
C ARG A 144 -22.89 -20.53 22.57
N THR A 145 -21.73 -20.57 21.93
CA THR A 145 -20.73 -21.62 22.14
C THR A 145 -19.55 -21.16 22.99
N GLY A 146 -19.22 -19.87 22.97
CA GLY A 146 -18.01 -19.30 23.59
C GLY A 146 -16.72 -19.71 22.89
N ILE A 147 -16.78 -20.26 21.67
CA ILE A 147 -15.64 -20.82 20.95
C ILE A 147 -15.31 -19.93 19.74
N PRO A 148 -14.03 -19.63 19.45
CA PRO A 148 -13.64 -18.83 18.29
C PRO A 148 -14.06 -19.44 16.95
N ILE A 149 -14.48 -18.57 16.02
CA ILE A 149 -15.09 -18.97 14.75
C ILE A 149 -14.13 -18.79 13.57
N LEU A 150 -14.07 -19.78 12.68
CA LEU A 150 -13.53 -19.66 11.33
C LEU A 150 -14.69 -19.61 10.34
N ALA A 151 -14.68 -18.65 9.41
CA ALA A 151 -15.70 -18.58 8.36
C ALA A 151 -15.17 -19.27 7.10
N GLY A 152 -15.93 -20.22 6.54
CA GLY A 152 -15.47 -21.03 5.42
C GLY A 152 -16.55 -21.31 4.39
N GLY A 153 -16.16 -21.53 3.15
CA GLY A 153 -17.08 -21.94 2.09
C GLY A 153 -17.95 -20.82 1.52
N LEU A 154 -18.19 -20.89 0.20
CA LEU A 154 -18.90 -19.90 -0.61
C LEU A 154 -18.34 -18.46 -0.60
N ILE A 155 -17.22 -18.18 0.06
CA ILE A 155 -16.55 -16.86 0.02
C ILE A 155 -15.81 -16.69 -1.30
N ARG A 156 -16.18 -15.64 -2.04
CA ARG A 156 -15.78 -15.34 -3.42
C ARG A 156 -15.19 -13.93 -3.57
N THR A 157 -15.57 -12.97 -2.72
CA THR A 157 -15.12 -11.56 -2.81
C THR A 157 -14.38 -11.09 -1.55
N VAL A 158 -13.64 -9.98 -1.67
CA VAL A 158 -12.98 -9.31 -0.53
C VAL A 158 -14.00 -8.80 0.48
N GLU A 159 -15.10 -8.22 -0.01
CA GLU A 159 -16.18 -7.71 0.84
C GLU A 159 -16.77 -8.82 1.73
N GLU A 160 -16.96 -10.03 1.21
CA GLU A 160 -17.43 -11.17 1.99
C GLU A 160 -16.41 -11.61 3.07
N VAL A 161 -15.12 -11.49 2.79
CA VAL A 161 -14.05 -11.73 3.79
C VAL A 161 -14.13 -10.68 4.89
N GLU A 162 -14.18 -9.40 4.52
CA GLU A 162 -14.23 -8.28 5.46
C GLU A 162 -15.49 -8.33 6.33
N LEU A 163 -16.65 -8.65 5.75
CA LEU A 163 -17.91 -8.84 6.48
C LEU A 163 -17.81 -9.99 7.49
N ALA A 164 -17.20 -11.11 7.13
CA ALA A 164 -17.02 -12.23 8.05
C ALA A 164 -16.07 -11.87 9.22
N LEU A 165 -14.96 -11.19 8.94
CA LEU A 165 -14.01 -10.73 9.95
C LEU A 165 -14.65 -9.68 10.87
N ALA A 166 -15.38 -8.71 10.31
CA ALA A 166 -16.10 -7.69 11.07
C ALA A 166 -17.20 -8.28 11.96
N ALA A 167 -17.83 -9.37 11.52
CA ALA A 167 -18.81 -10.12 12.32
C ALA A 167 -18.18 -10.98 13.44
N GLY A 168 -16.84 -10.97 13.58
CA GLY A 168 -16.13 -11.64 14.66
C GLY A 168 -15.49 -12.98 14.28
N ALA A 169 -15.39 -13.32 12.98
CA ALA A 169 -14.56 -14.44 12.57
C ALA A 169 -13.10 -14.20 12.93
N THR A 170 -12.44 -15.22 13.46
CA THR A 170 -11.00 -15.21 13.76
C THR A 170 -10.16 -15.21 12.49
N ALA A 171 -10.58 -15.99 11.50
CA ALA A 171 -9.98 -16.04 10.17
C ALA A 171 -10.98 -16.64 9.16
N VAL A 172 -10.70 -16.47 7.88
CA VAL A 172 -11.49 -16.99 6.77
C VAL A 172 -10.75 -18.11 6.05
N THR A 173 -11.37 -19.27 5.92
CA THR A 173 -10.88 -20.37 5.08
C THR A 173 -11.45 -20.21 3.67
N THR A 174 -10.60 -20.22 2.65
CA THR A 174 -11.07 -20.14 1.25
C THR A 174 -10.20 -20.99 0.34
N SER A 175 -10.77 -21.50 -0.75
CA SER A 175 -9.99 -22.13 -1.83
C SER A 175 -9.81 -21.21 -3.05
N ASN A 176 -10.26 -19.95 -2.92
CA ASN A 176 -10.22 -18.99 -4.01
C ASN A 176 -8.85 -18.32 -4.07
N LYS A 177 -8.09 -18.60 -5.14
CA LYS A 177 -6.74 -18.07 -5.32
C LYS A 177 -6.71 -16.53 -5.39
N SER A 178 -7.73 -15.88 -5.98
CA SER A 178 -7.73 -14.42 -6.07
C SER A 178 -7.72 -13.75 -4.68
N LEU A 179 -8.36 -14.38 -3.70
CA LEU A 179 -8.35 -13.92 -2.31
C LEU A 179 -7.03 -14.25 -1.61
N PHE A 180 -6.36 -15.35 -2.00
CA PHE A 180 -5.02 -15.66 -1.49
C PHE A 180 -4.04 -14.56 -1.87
N ASP A 181 -4.03 -14.20 -3.15
CA ASP A 181 -3.06 -13.27 -3.71
C ASP A 181 -3.23 -11.85 -3.15
N GLN A 182 -4.47 -11.47 -2.78
CA GLN A 182 -4.75 -10.14 -2.19
C GLN A 182 -4.33 -10.02 -0.72
N TYR A 183 -4.30 -11.12 0.03
CA TYR A 183 -3.97 -11.12 1.47
C TYR A 183 -2.58 -11.70 1.77
N SER A 184 -1.86 -12.15 0.74
CA SER A 184 -0.47 -12.60 0.78
C SER A 184 0.42 -11.35 0.63
N LEU A 185 1.02 -10.85 1.71
CA LEU A 185 1.81 -9.60 1.68
C LEU A 185 3.15 -9.76 2.40
N ILE A 186 4.22 -9.83 1.61
CA ILE A 186 5.58 -9.47 2.06
C ILE A 186 5.73 -7.93 2.19
N MET A 187 4.87 -7.12 1.54
CA MET A 187 5.01 -5.67 1.50
C MET A 187 3.74 -4.93 1.95
N THR A 188 3.79 -4.24 3.09
CA THR A 188 2.69 -3.41 3.60
C THR A 188 2.49 -2.14 2.77
N PRO A 189 1.33 -1.47 2.82
CA PRO A 189 1.12 -0.19 2.14
C PRO A 189 2.16 0.89 2.53
N PHE A 190 2.60 0.89 3.79
CA PHE A 190 3.68 1.77 4.25
C PHE A 190 5.00 1.47 3.51
N LEU A 191 5.39 0.19 3.42
CA LEU A 191 6.62 -0.19 2.73
C LEU A 191 6.52 0.04 1.22
N ALA A 192 5.34 -0.19 0.64
CA ALA A 192 5.04 0.12 -0.76
C ALA A 192 5.21 1.61 -1.06
N GLU A 193 4.63 2.52 -0.28
CA GLU A 193 4.82 3.96 -0.47
C GLU A 193 6.28 4.39 -0.29
N LEU A 194 6.99 3.83 0.69
CA LEU A 194 8.41 4.08 0.91
C LEU A 194 9.24 3.66 -0.31
N VAL A 195 9.10 2.41 -0.76
CA VAL A 195 9.86 1.86 -1.89
C VAL A 195 9.48 2.56 -3.20
N GLY A 196 8.20 2.82 -3.43
CA GLY A 196 7.73 3.54 -4.61
C GLY A 196 8.31 4.95 -4.68
N THR A 197 8.26 5.72 -3.58
CA THR A 197 8.86 7.06 -3.56
C THR A 197 10.39 7.02 -3.65
N MET A 198 11.04 6.00 -3.09
CA MET A 198 12.48 5.77 -3.29
C MET A 198 12.84 5.56 -4.76
N ILE A 199 12.09 4.73 -5.49
CA ILE A 199 12.28 4.51 -6.94
C ILE A 199 12.06 5.81 -7.71
N LEU A 200 10.95 6.51 -7.42
CA LEU A 200 10.62 7.80 -8.02
C LEU A 200 11.77 8.80 -7.91
N ILE A 201 12.33 8.97 -6.70
CA ILE A 201 13.41 9.93 -6.48
C ILE A 201 14.74 9.44 -7.05
N THR A 202 15.05 8.15 -6.94
CA THR A 202 16.29 7.61 -7.48
C THR A 202 16.40 7.90 -8.98
N LEU A 203 15.31 7.67 -9.72
CA LEU A 203 15.27 7.89 -11.17
C LEU A 203 15.12 9.38 -11.52
N GLY A 204 14.22 10.09 -10.84
CA GLY A 204 13.96 11.52 -11.10
C GLY A 204 15.13 12.43 -10.74
N ALA A 205 15.65 12.33 -9.51
CA ALA A 205 16.85 13.08 -9.12
C ALA A 205 18.10 12.54 -9.84
N GLY A 206 18.12 11.25 -10.20
CA GLY A 206 19.17 10.65 -11.03
C GLY A 206 19.30 11.30 -12.40
N VAL A 207 18.19 11.58 -13.09
CA VAL A 207 18.23 12.31 -14.37
C VAL A 207 18.67 13.77 -14.19
N CYS A 208 18.27 14.43 -13.09
CA CYS A 208 18.78 15.75 -12.76
C CYS A 208 20.31 15.72 -12.57
N ALA A 209 20.83 14.79 -11.76
CA ALA A 209 22.26 14.63 -11.54
C ALA A 209 23.03 14.38 -12.84
N GLY A 210 22.50 13.49 -13.68
CA GLY A 210 23.07 13.20 -14.99
C GLY A 210 23.16 14.44 -15.87
N VAL A 211 22.13 15.28 -15.88
CA VAL A 211 22.06 16.48 -16.74
C VAL A 211 22.83 17.66 -16.16
N THR A 212 22.93 17.80 -14.83
CA THR A 212 23.47 19.00 -14.18
C THR A 212 24.87 18.85 -13.59
N LEU A 213 25.34 17.65 -13.25
CA LEU A 213 26.67 17.51 -12.64
C LEU A 213 27.79 17.46 -13.68
N ASN A 214 28.91 18.09 -13.36
CA ASN A 214 30.08 18.11 -14.23
C ASN A 214 30.65 16.71 -14.43
N LYS A 215 31.23 16.49 -15.62
CA LYS A 215 31.81 15.20 -16.05
C LYS A 215 30.82 14.03 -16.13
N SER A 216 29.52 14.27 -15.93
CA SER A 216 28.49 13.33 -16.35
C SER A 216 28.43 13.28 -17.88
N LEU A 217 28.21 12.08 -18.43
CA LEU A 217 28.05 11.90 -19.87
C LEU A 217 26.76 12.54 -20.41
N ALA A 218 25.75 12.73 -19.57
CA ALA A 218 24.49 13.39 -19.92
C ALA A 218 24.49 14.90 -19.63
N LYS A 219 25.64 15.48 -19.26
CA LYS A 219 25.73 16.90 -18.89
C LYS A 219 25.23 17.77 -20.04
N GLY A 220 24.27 18.65 -19.75
CA GLY A 220 23.74 19.60 -20.72
C GLY A 220 22.71 19.03 -21.71
N SER A 221 22.21 17.80 -21.51
CA SER A 221 21.18 17.22 -22.40
C SER A 221 19.81 17.92 -22.35
N GLY A 222 19.61 18.87 -21.43
CA GLY A 222 18.50 19.83 -21.46
C GLY A 222 17.20 19.39 -20.77
N TRP A 223 16.20 20.28 -20.81
CA TRP A 223 14.95 20.17 -20.05
C TRP A 223 14.08 18.98 -20.47
N ILE A 224 14.07 18.63 -21.76
CA ILE A 224 13.28 17.51 -22.28
C ILE A 224 13.73 16.18 -21.67
N VAL A 225 15.04 15.98 -21.49
CA VAL A 225 15.59 14.76 -20.87
C VAL A 225 15.19 14.69 -19.39
N ILE A 226 15.25 15.82 -18.69
CA ILE A 226 14.79 15.90 -17.29
C ILE A 226 13.30 15.55 -17.21
N SER A 227 12.44 16.24 -17.97
CA SER A 227 10.98 16.03 -17.93
C SER A 227 10.59 14.61 -18.34
N MET A 228 11.20 14.04 -19.37
CA MET A 228 10.98 12.64 -19.76
C MET A 228 11.44 11.65 -18.68
N GLY A 229 12.63 11.87 -18.11
CA GLY A 229 13.16 11.03 -17.03
C GLY A 229 12.28 11.04 -15.79
N TRP A 230 11.75 12.21 -15.40
CA TRP A 230 10.80 12.32 -14.29
C TRP A 230 9.47 11.60 -14.58
N GLY A 231 8.93 11.74 -15.80
CA GLY A 231 7.71 11.00 -16.18
C GLY A 231 7.90 9.49 -16.14
N LEU A 232 9.00 8.98 -16.68
CA LEU A 232 9.31 7.55 -16.62
C LEU A 232 9.57 7.09 -15.17
N ALA A 233 10.23 7.90 -14.35
CA ALA A 233 10.41 7.61 -12.93
C ALA A 233 9.08 7.39 -12.20
N VAL A 234 8.09 8.25 -12.47
CA VAL A 234 6.73 8.10 -11.94
C VAL A 234 6.07 6.83 -12.45
N ALA A 235 6.13 6.56 -13.76
CA ALA A 235 5.53 5.36 -14.32
C ALA A 235 6.08 4.08 -13.67
N PHE A 236 7.40 3.94 -13.58
CA PHE A 236 8.02 2.76 -12.97
C PHE A 236 7.76 2.64 -11.47
N ALA A 237 7.71 3.76 -10.75
CA ALA A 237 7.34 3.74 -9.34
C ALA A 237 5.90 3.27 -9.14
N VAL A 238 4.96 3.74 -9.97
CA VAL A 238 3.56 3.29 -9.94
C VAL A 238 3.43 1.81 -10.34
N TYR A 239 4.16 1.34 -11.36
CA TYR A 239 4.19 -0.09 -11.71
C TYR A 239 4.68 -0.95 -10.55
N ALA A 240 5.67 -0.49 -9.78
CA ALA A 240 6.27 -1.27 -8.72
C ALA A 240 5.32 -1.51 -7.53
N VAL A 241 4.46 -0.53 -7.20
CA VAL A 241 3.70 -0.55 -5.93
C VAL A 241 2.21 -0.24 -6.05
N GLY A 242 1.71 0.07 -7.25
CA GLY A 242 0.32 0.45 -7.50
C GLY A 242 -0.70 -0.61 -7.09
N GLY A 243 -0.39 -1.89 -7.28
CA GLY A 243 -1.24 -3.00 -6.84
C GLY A 243 -1.26 -3.26 -5.33
N ILE A 244 -0.47 -2.52 -4.54
CA ILE A 244 -0.30 -2.74 -3.10
C ILE A 244 -0.84 -1.55 -2.29
N SER A 245 -0.34 -0.32 -2.55
CA SER A 245 -0.75 0.90 -1.83
C SER A 245 -1.68 1.81 -2.63
N GLY A 246 -1.98 1.48 -3.89
CA GLY A 246 -2.56 2.42 -4.85
C GLY A 246 -1.55 3.44 -5.40
N ALA A 247 -0.27 3.36 -4.99
CA ALA A 247 0.82 4.23 -5.43
C ALA A 247 0.48 5.73 -5.37
N HIS A 248 0.19 6.25 -4.18
CA HIS A 248 -0.01 7.69 -4.03
C HIS A 248 1.29 8.44 -4.31
N LEU A 249 2.38 8.00 -3.66
CA LEU A 249 3.76 8.47 -3.81
C LEU A 249 3.96 9.99 -3.66
N ASN A 250 2.92 10.68 -3.21
CA ASN A 250 2.78 12.14 -3.22
C ASN A 250 1.78 12.56 -2.13
N PRO A 251 2.20 13.35 -1.13
CA PRO A 251 1.32 13.87 -0.09
C PRO A 251 0.11 14.65 -0.62
N ALA A 252 0.25 15.36 -1.74
CA ALA A 252 -0.85 16.11 -2.36
C ALA A 252 -1.93 15.17 -2.94
N VAL A 253 -1.53 14.02 -3.49
CA VAL A 253 -2.47 12.99 -3.99
C VAL A 253 -3.14 12.30 -2.80
N THR A 254 -2.38 11.92 -1.77
CA THR A 254 -2.92 11.31 -0.54
C THR A 254 -4.00 12.20 0.09
N LEU A 255 -3.75 13.51 0.22
CA LEU A 255 -4.76 14.44 0.76
C LEU A 255 -5.96 14.61 -0.16
N ALA A 256 -5.74 14.73 -1.48
CA ALA A 256 -6.84 14.88 -2.42
C ALA A 256 -7.83 13.71 -2.34
N LEU A 257 -7.33 12.47 -2.24
CA LEU A 257 -8.16 11.28 -2.09
C LEU A 257 -8.85 11.25 -0.71
N ALA A 258 -8.16 11.63 0.37
CA ALA A 258 -8.75 11.69 1.70
C ALA A 258 -9.90 12.72 1.80
N PHE A 259 -9.74 13.90 1.20
CA PHE A 259 -10.78 14.93 1.12
C PHE A 259 -12.02 14.48 0.34
N GLN A 260 -11.86 13.55 -0.60
CA GLN A 260 -12.96 12.98 -1.37
C GLN A 260 -13.65 11.81 -0.68
N GLY A 261 -13.11 11.33 0.43
CA GLY A 261 -13.60 10.13 1.11
C GLY A 261 -13.22 8.82 0.43
N SER A 262 -12.33 8.85 -0.57
CA SER A 262 -11.79 7.64 -1.22
C SER A 262 -10.55 7.07 -0.53
N PHE A 263 -10.06 7.73 0.52
CA PHE A 263 -8.94 7.25 1.33
C PHE A 263 -9.14 7.59 2.82
N PRO A 264 -8.87 6.66 3.77
CA PRO A 264 -9.09 6.92 5.19
C PRO A 264 -8.14 7.98 5.75
N TRP A 265 -8.68 8.96 6.48
CA TRP A 265 -7.89 10.01 7.13
C TRP A 265 -6.87 9.48 8.15
N ALA A 266 -7.16 8.34 8.79
CA ALA A 266 -6.26 7.72 9.76
C ALA A 266 -4.95 7.23 9.14
N ASP A 267 -4.96 6.89 7.85
CA ASP A 267 -3.79 6.34 7.14
C ASP A 267 -2.92 7.42 6.49
N VAL A 268 -3.46 8.63 6.34
CA VAL A 268 -2.76 9.78 5.73
C VAL A 268 -1.39 10.05 6.36
N PRO A 269 -1.25 10.11 7.70
CA PRO A 269 0.06 10.38 8.31
C PRO A 269 1.09 9.29 7.99
N ALA A 270 0.67 8.02 7.99
CA ALA A 270 1.56 6.89 7.70
C ALA A 270 2.08 6.94 6.26
N TYR A 271 1.21 7.26 5.30
CA TYR A 271 1.60 7.42 3.89
C TYR A 271 2.59 8.57 3.71
N ILE A 272 2.32 9.75 4.30
CA ILE A 272 3.20 10.92 4.15
C ILE A 272 4.59 10.65 4.77
N ILE A 273 4.64 9.97 5.92
CA ILE A 273 5.91 9.58 6.56
C ILE A 273 6.66 8.58 5.67
N ALA A 274 6.00 7.55 5.16
CA ALA A 274 6.60 6.58 4.25
C ALA A 274 7.20 7.25 3.01
N GLN A 275 6.43 8.12 2.36
CA GLN A 275 6.85 8.87 1.17
C GLN A 275 8.08 9.75 1.46
N LEU A 276 8.12 10.45 2.61
CA LEU A 276 9.27 11.27 2.99
C LEU A 276 10.53 10.44 3.23
N ILE A 277 10.42 9.32 3.95
CA ILE A 277 11.54 8.40 4.19
C ILE A 277 12.03 7.82 2.85
N GLY A 278 11.10 7.37 2.01
CA GLY A 278 11.42 6.86 0.67
C GLY A 278 12.15 7.90 -0.18
N ALA A 279 11.67 9.14 -0.17
CA ALA A 279 12.29 10.22 -0.92
C ALA A 279 13.71 10.55 -0.42
N MET A 280 13.94 10.54 0.89
CA MET A 280 15.28 10.68 1.47
C MET A 280 16.22 9.52 1.09
N ALA A 281 15.71 8.29 1.11
CA ALA A 281 16.47 7.10 0.70
C ALA A 281 16.86 7.17 -0.78
N GLY A 282 15.93 7.53 -1.67
CA GLY A 282 16.23 7.70 -3.10
C GLY A 282 17.26 8.80 -3.35
N ALA A 283 17.17 9.91 -2.63
CA ALA A 283 18.17 10.97 -2.69
C ALA A 283 19.57 10.52 -2.22
N ALA A 284 19.64 9.70 -1.16
CA ALA A 284 20.90 9.13 -0.70
C ALA A 284 21.51 8.17 -1.74
N ILE A 285 20.69 7.39 -2.45
CA ILE A 285 21.14 6.54 -3.56
C ILE A 285 21.74 7.39 -4.68
N VAL A 286 21.09 8.48 -5.09
CA VAL A 286 21.63 9.40 -6.12
C VAL A 286 22.94 10.04 -5.67
N TYR A 287 23.04 10.44 -4.40
CA TYR A 287 24.30 10.92 -3.84
C TYR A 287 25.43 9.90 -3.97
N LEU A 288 25.17 8.64 -3.56
CA LEU A 288 26.16 7.55 -3.64
C LEU A 288 26.53 7.22 -5.08
N HIS A 289 25.55 7.24 -5.99
CA HIS A 289 25.77 6.90 -7.40
C HIS A 289 26.67 7.92 -8.11
N TYR A 290 26.58 9.20 -7.76
CA TYR A 290 27.34 10.30 -8.38
C TYR A 290 28.53 10.79 -7.54
N LEU A 291 29.03 9.99 -6.58
CA LEU A 291 30.06 10.38 -5.60
C LEU A 291 31.20 11.29 -6.13
N PRO A 292 31.95 10.92 -7.19
CA PRO A 292 33.05 11.75 -7.68
C PRO A 292 32.59 13.06 -8.33
N HIS A 293 31.38 13.10 -8.88
CA HIS A 293 30.85 14.25 -9.61
C HIS A 293 30.53 15.44 -8.70
N TRP A 294 30.26 15.20 -7.41
CA TRP A 294 30.01 16.28 -6.44
C TRP A 294 31.20 17.20 -6.25
N LYS A 295 32.42 16.64 -6.20
CA LYS A 295 33.66 17.43 -6.08
C LYS A 295 34.03 18.10 -7.41
N ALA A 296 33.75 17.45 -8.54
CA ALA A 296 34.02 18.01 -9.87
C ALA A 296 33.05 19.14 -10.29
N THR A 297 31.90 19.25 -9.61
CA THR A 297 30.93 20.31 -9.82
C THR A 297 31.19 21.41 -8.80
N GLU A 298 31.44 22.64 -9.24
CA GLU A 298 31.71 23.75 -8.31
C GLU A 298 30.41 24.43 -7.86
N ASP A 299 29.49 24.64 -8.80
CA ASP A 299 28.22 25.36 -8.59
C ASP A 299 27.34 24.70 -7.51
N PRO A 300 27.11 25.36 -6.36
CA PRO A 300 26.19 24.88 -5.32
C PRO A 300 24.74 24.81 -5.80
N GLY A 301 24.34 25.69 -6.72
CA GLY A 301 22.99 25.72 -7.28
C GLY A 301 22.68 24.45 -8.08
N ALA A 302 23.59 24.05 -8.97
CA ALA A 302 23.50 22.79 -9.71
C ALA A 302 23.41 21.57 -8.78
N LYS A 303 24.14 21.55 -7.65
CA LYS A 303 24.08 20.47 -6.66
C LYS A 303 22.73 20.43 -5.97
N LEU A 304 22.25 21.57 -5.46
CA LEU A 304 20.94 21.66 -4.82
C LEU A 304 19.82 21.26 -5.77
N GLY A 305 19.90 21.68 -7.03
CA GLY A 305 18.91 21.40 -8.08
C GLY A 305 18.76 19.91 -8.44
N VAL A 306 19.70 19.06 -8.04
CA VAL A 306 19.52 17.60 -8.11
C VAL A 306 18.46 17.13 -7.11
N PHE A 307 18.46 17.70 -5.93
CA PHE A 307 17.64 17.24 -4.80
C PHE A 307 16.31 17.99 -4.75
N ALA A 308 16.36 19.31 -4.73
CA ALA A 308 15.21 20.15 -4.41
C ALA A 308 14.97 21.19 -5.49
N THR A 309 13.72 21.61 -5.64
CA THR A 309 13.36 22.63 -6.61
C THR A 309 13.66 24.03 -6.08
N GLY A 310 13.77 24.97 -7.02
CA GLY A 310 14.02 26.38 -6.77
C GLY A 310 13.37 27.22 -7.86
N PRO A 311 13.07 28.50 -7.57
CA PRO A 311 12.42 29.38 -8.51
C PRO A 311 13.40 29.88 -9.57
N ALA A 312 12.95 29.99 -10.82
CA ALA A 312 13.71 30.70 -11.86
C ALA A 312 13.78 32.21 -11.56
N ILE A 313 12.70 32.77 -11.00
CA ILE A 313 12.63 34.13 -10.46
C ILE A 313 12.02 34.05 -9.07
N ASP A 314 12.76 34.53 -8.06
CA ASP A 314 12.30 34.56 -6.67
C ASP A 314 11.19 35.59 -6.49
N HIS A 315 9.95 35.10 -6.49
CA HIS A 315 8.75 35.89 -6.31
C HIS A 315 7.70 35.03 -5.58
N PRO A 316 7.69 35.02 -4.23
CA PRO A 316 6.95 34.05 -3.43
C PRO A 316 5.48 33.87 -3.80
N PHE A 317 4.76 34.96 -4.09
CA PHE A 317 3.38 34.90 -4.55
C PHE A 317 3.23 34.09 -5.83
N SER A 318 4.02 34.42 -6.85
CA SER A 318 3.95 33.74 -8.16
C SER A 318 4.47 32.32 -8.08
N ASN A 319 5.47 32.05 -7.24
CA ASN A 319 6.01 30.71 -7.08
C ASN A 319 5.00 29.77 -6.38
N VAL A 320 4.32 30.25 -5.31
CA VAL A 320 3.23 29.50 -4.67
C VAL A 320 2.09 29.26 -5.65
N LEU A 321 1.65 30.30 -6.37
CA LEU A 321 0.59 30.17 -7.36
C LEU A 321 0.95 29.16 -8.46
N SER A 322 2.20 29.17 -8.92
CA SER A 322 2.71 28.23 -9.93
C SER A 322 2.62 26.78 -9.46
N GLU A 323 3.10 26.49 -8.24
CA GLU A 323 3.02 25.13 -7.67
C GLU A 323 1.57 24.70 -7.41
N MET A 324 0.69 25.63 -7.01
CA MET A 324 -0.75 25.36 -6.88
C MET A 324 -1.38 24.99 -8.23
N ILE A 325 -1.14 25.78 -9.28
CA ILE A 325 -1.69 25.53 -10.62
C ILE A 325 -1.20 24.20 -11.17
N GLY A 326 0.11 23.95 -11.10
CA GLY A 326 0.70 22.69 -11.58
C GLY A 326 0.10 21.47 -10.89
N THR A 327 -0.05 21.52 -9.56
CA THR A 327 -0.59 20.40 -8.80
C THR A 327 -2.10 20.26 -8.95
N PHE A 328 -2.83 21.36 -9.08
CA PHE A 328 -4.26 21.35 -9.40
C PHE A 328 -4.52 20.63 -10.72
N ILE A 329 -3.82 21.01 -11.79
CA ILE A 329 -3.98 20.38 -13.10
C ILE A 329 -3.54 18.92 -13.05
N PHE A 330 -2.44 18.60 -12.36
CA PHE A 330 -1.97 17.23 -12.18
C PHE A 330 -3.03 16.35 -11.51
N VAL A 331 -3.56 16.74 -10.34
CA VAL A 331 -4.55 15.93 -9.61
C VAL A 331 -5.88 15.85 -10.36
N LEU A 332 -6.34 16.96 -10.95
CA LEU A 332 -7.57 16.96 -11.75
C LEU A 332 -7.47 16.00 -12.93
N ALA A 333 -6.37 16.06 -13.69
CA ALA A 333 -6.14 15.17 -14.82
C ALA A 333 -5.98 13.72 -14.38
N LEU A 334 -5.23 13.46 -13.29
CA LEU A 334 -5.06 12.12 -12.72
C LEU A 334 -6.42 11.46 -12.41
N GLN A 335 -7.34 12.21 -11.80
CA GLN A 335 -8.67 11.70 -11.47
C GLN A 335 -9.59 11.56 -12.67
N ALA A 336 -9.56 12.53 -13.59
CA ALA A 336 -10.32 12.45 -14.84
C ALA A 336 -9.88 11.24 -15.67
N MET A 337 -8.57 10.96 -15.72
CA MET A 337 -8.02 9.75 -16.34
C MET A 337 -8.49 8.50 -15.60
N GLY A 338 -8.41 8.46 -14.26
CA GLY A 338 -8.85 7.32 -13.47
C GLY A 338 -10.33 6.95 -13.61
N ALA A 339 -11.17 7.85 -14.14
CA ALA A 339 -12.58 7.59 -14.46
C ALA A 339 -12.81 6.94 -15.82
N ASN A 340 -11.79 6.85 -16.68
CA ASN A 340 -11.87 6.18 -17.97
C ASN A 340 -11.41 4.72 -17.87
N THR A 341 -11.96 3.87 -18.73
CA THR A 341 -11.50 2.48 -18.87
C THR A 341 -10.35 2.41 -19.87
N PHE A 342 -9.22 1.84 -19.44
CA PHE A 342 -8.04 1.63 -20.27
C PHE A 342 -7.66 0.16 -20.29
N THR A 343 -6.85 -0.23 -21.28
CA THR A 343 -6.21 -1.55 -21.31
C THR A 343 -5.34 -1.75 -20.07
N GLU A 344 -5.34 -2.97 -19.54
CA GLU A 344 -4.55 -3.34 -18.38
C GLU A 344 -3.06 -2.99 -18.58
N GLY A 345 -2.44 -2.43 -17.55
CA GLY A 345 -1.04 -2.01 -17.58
C GLY A 345 -0.77 -0.67 -18.27
N LEU A 346 -1.72 -0.03 -18.95
CA LEU A 346 -1.49 1.27 -19.61
C LEU A 346 -1.49 2.47 -18.64
N ASN A 347 -2.25 2.37 -17.54
CA ASN A 347 -2.44 3.48 -16.60
C ASN A 347 -1.13 4.08 -16.05
N PRO A 348 -0.17 3.30 -15.52
CA PRO A 348 1.04 3.87 -14.94
C PRO A 348 1.88 4.66 -15.95
N LEU A 349 1.92 4.20 -17.22
CA LEU A 349 2.61 4.90 -18.29
C LEU A 349 1.95 6.25 -18.62
N LEU A 350 0.61 6.30 -18.68
CA LEU A 350 -0.11 7.54 -18.90
C LEU A 350 0.06 8.53 -17.74
N VAL A 351 0.12 8.05 -16.50
CA VAL A 351 0.45 8.90 -15.34
C VAL A 351 1.86 9.47 -15.48
N GLY A 352 2.82 8.68 -15.96
CA GLY A 352 4.15 9.17 -16.29
C GLY A 352 4.13 10.27 -17.35
N PHE A 353 3.42 10.07 -18.46
CA PHE A 353 3.28 11.08 -19.52
C PHE A 353 2.53 12.33 -19.06
N LEU A 354 1.58 12.22 -18.13
CA LEU A 354 0.97 13.37 -17.48
C LEU A 354 2.04 14.22 -16.76
N VAL A 355 2.97 13.58 -16.03
CA VAL A 355 4.08 14.30 -15.39
C VAL A 355 5.03 14.93 -16.41
N VAL A 356 5.32 14.25 -17.53
CA VAL A 356 6.09 14.87 -18.65
C VAL A 356 5.38 16.13 -19.15
N SER A 357 4.08 16.06 -19.38
CA SER A 357 3.26 17.18 -19.86
C SER A 357 3.30 18.38 -18.90
N ILE A 358 3.16 18.11 -17.59
CA ILE A 358 3.27 19.15 -16.54
C ILE A 358 4.68 19.75 -16.53
N GLY A 359 5.74 18.93 -16.57
CA GLY A 359 7.12 19.42 -16.54
C GLY A 359 7.48 20.29 -17.76
N LEU A 360 6.99 19.93 -18.94
CA LEU A 360 7.20 20.71 -20.17
C LEU A 360 6.37 22.00 -20.21
N SER A 361 5.15 21.98 -19.68
CA SER A 361 4.22 23.10 -19.83
C SER A 361 4.28 24.09 -18.66
N LEU A 362 4.46 23.60 -17.44
CA LEU A 362 4.32 24.38 -16.20
C LEU A 362 5.59 24.36 -15.33
N GLY A 363 6.63 23.64 -15.75
CA GLY A 363 7.82 23.43 -14.92
C GLY A 363 8.88 24.54 -14.97
N GLY A 364 8.91 25.38 -16.01
CA GLY A 364 9.99 26.36 -16.22
C GLY A 364 10.10 27.47 -15.16
N THR A 365 9.06 27.68 -14.36
CA THR A 365 9.00 28.74 -13.33
C THR A 365 9.59 28.32 -11.99
N THR A 366 9.32 27.08 -11.56
CA THR A 366 9.64 26.60 -10.20
C THR A 366 10.24 25.19 -10.17
N GLY A 367 10.37 24.51 -11.30
CA GLY A 367 10.84 23.13 -11.36
C GLY A 367 9.75 22.08 -11.11
N TYR A 368 8.47 22.45 -11.21
CA TYR A 368 7.29 21.57 -11.07
C TYR A 368 7.42 20.60 -9.89
N ALA A 369 7.56 21.10 -8.66
CA ALA A 369 7.70 20.20 -7.53
C ALA A 369 6.50 19.26 -7.43
N ILE A 370 5.27 19.81 -7.47
CA ILE A 370 3.95 19.15 -7.50
C ILE A 370 3.70 18.01 -6.47
N ASN A 371 4.70 17.75 -5.64
CA ASN A 371 4.79 16.66 -4.70
C ASN A 371 5.67 17.11 -3.53
N PRO A 372 5.07 17.34 -2.34
CA PRO A 372 5.81 17.78 -1.17
C PRO A 372 6.93 16.82 -0.73
N ALA A 373 6.72 15.50 -0.84
CA ALA A 373 7.74 14.52 -0.46
C ALA A 373 8.93 14.53 -1.42
N ARG A 374 8.67 14.76 -2.72
CA ARG A 374 9.70 14.86 -3.77
C ARG A 374 10.62 16.08 -3.61
N ASP A 375 10.18 17.11 -2.91
CA ASP A 375 11.04 18.25 -2.58
C ASP A 375 11.62 18.14 -1.16
N LEU A 376 10.77 18.02 -0.14
CA LEU A 376 11.20 18.09 1.26
C LEU A 376 12.14 16.94 1.64
N GLY A 377 11.84 15.71 1.22
CA GLY A 377 12.68 14.55 1.52
C GLY A 377 14.10 14.71 0.96
N PRO A 378 14.28 14.91 -0.36
CA PRO A 378 15.60 15.16 -0.92
C PRO A 378 16.27 16.43 -0.40
N ARG A 379 15.52 17.50 -0.07
CA ARG A 379 16.07 18.71 0.56
C ARG A 379 16.66 18.44 1.95
N LEU A 380 15.99 17.60 2.75
CA LEU A 380 16.53 17.10 4.02
C LEU A 380 17.77 16.22 3.79
N ALA A 381 17.76 15.34 2.79
CA ALA A 381 18.93 14.56 2.43
C ALA A 381 20.10 15.46 2.01
N HIS A 382 19.87 16.47 1.16
CA HIS A 382 20.88 17.46 0.80
C HIS A 382 21.44 18.18 2.04
N PHE A 383 20.60 18.50 3.03
CA PHE A 383 21.04 19.12 4.28
C PHE A 383 21.93 18.19 5.12
N LEU A 384 21.59 16.91 5.22
CA LEU A 384 22.28 15.94 6.07
C LEU A 384 23.55 15.36 5.42
N LEU A 385 23.52 15.08 4.12
CA LEU A 385 24.57 14.35 3.42
C LEU A 385 25.85 15.20 3.24
N PRO A 386 27.05 14.62 3.34
CA PRO A 386 28.32 15.34 3.20
C PRO A 386 28.67 15.56 1.72
N ILE A 387 27.86 16.37 1.01
CA ILE A 387 28.09 16.74 -0.39
C ILE A 387 29.16 17.86 -0.43
N ALA A 388 30.24 17.62 -1.17
CA ALA A 388 31.34 18.56 -1.30
C ALA A 388 30.87 19.92 -1.85
N GLY A 389 31.12 21.02 -1.13
CA GLY A 389 30.80 22.38 -1.58
C GLY A 389 29.31 22.62 -1.91
N LYS A 390 28.39 22.01 -1.17
CA LYS A 390 26.94 21.99 -1.47
C LYS A 390 26.18 23.29 -1.16
N GLY A 391 26.74 24.17 -0.34
CA GLY A 391 26.05 25.38 0.11
C GLY A 391 24.83 25.10 1.00
N SER A 392 23.86 26.03 1.01
CA SER A 392 22.64 25.95 1.83
C SER A 392 21.50 25.27 1.07
N SER A 393 20.62 24.53 1.77
CA SER A 393 19.45 23.84 1.19
C SER A 393 18.27 24.76 0.82
N ASN A 394 18.49 26.07 0.72
CA ASN A 394 17.47 27.09 0.40
C ASN A 394 16.19 27.01 1.25
N TRP A 395 16.35 26.96 2.58
CA TRP A 395 15.24 26.83 3.53
C TRP A 395 14.20 27.95 3.46
N LYS A 396 14.59 29.14 2.99
CA LYS A 396 13.66 30.27 2.80
C LYS A 396 12.59 29.97 1.74
N TYR A 397 12.91 29.14 0.75
CA TYR A 397 12.00 28.74 -0.32
C TYR A 397 11.24 27.45 -0.01
N ALA A 398 11.74 26.60 0.88
CA ALA A 398 11.29 25.22 1.10
C ALA A 398 9.79 25.06 1.44
N TRP A 399 9.13 26.08 1.98
CA TRP A 399 7.70 26.02 2.31
C TRP A 399 6.80 26.09 1.07
N ILE A 400 7.27 26.67 -0.03
CA ILE A 400 6.51 26.85 -1.28
C ILE A 400 6.17 25.51 -1.96
N PRO A 401 7.14 24.61 -2.23
CA PRO A 401 6.86 23.30 -2.82
C PRO A 401 6.16 22.32 -1.85
N ILE A 402 5.87 22.74 -0.62
CA ILE A 402 5.04 22.00 0.33
C ILE A 402 3.60 22.53 0.27
N VAL A 403 3.41 23.81 0.60
CA VAL A 403 2.07 24.39 0.75
C VAL A 403 1.37 24.54 -0.59
N GLY A 404 2.11 24.93 -1.64
CA GLY A 404 1.55 25.08 -2.99
C GLY A 404 0.91 23.79 -3.48
N PRO A 405 1.65 22.66 -3.51
CA PRO A 405 1.09 21.38 -3.94
C PRO A 405 0.01 20.82 -3.03
N LEU A 406 0.12 20.93 -1.70
CA LEU A 406 -0.93 20.43 -0.80
C LEU A 406 -2.27 21.13 -1.05
N LEU A 407 -2.26 22.46 -1.23
CA LEU A 407 -3.48 23.22 -1.52
C LEU A 407 -3.97 23.02 -2.96
N GLY A 408 -3.06 23.06 -3.94
CA GLY A 408 -3.39 22.84 -5.34
C GLY A 408 -3.99 21.46 -5.59
N GLY A 409 -3.36 20.41 -5.06
CA GLY A 409 -3.85 19.03 -5.20
C GLY A 409 -5.16 18.78 -4.47
N SER A 410 -5.31 19.26 -3.23
CA SER A 410 -6.57 19.16 -2.49
C SER A 410 -7.70 19.87 -3.23
N PHE A 411 -7.45 21.06 -3.77
CA PHE A 411 -8.44 21.78 -4.56
C PHE A 411 -8.73 21.09 -5.89
N GLY A 412 -7.73 20.50 -6.56
CA GLY A 412 -7.92 19.73 -7.79
C GLY A 412 -8.87 18.54 -7.59
N GLY A 413 -8.68 17.77 -6.52
CA GLY A 413 -9.59 16.68 -6.16
C GLY A 413 -10.99 17.20 -5.80
N LEU A 414 -11.09 18.19 -4.92
CA LEU A 414 -12.39 18.75 -4.53
C LEU A 414 -13.15 19.37 -5.72
N PHE A 415 -12.44 20.01 -6.65
CA PHE A 415 -12.99 20.52 -7.91
C PHE A 415 -13.51 19.39 -8.79
N TYR A 416 -12.77 18.28 -8.92
CA TYR A 416 -13.27 17.12 -9.64
C TYR A 416 -14.57 16.58 -9.03
N SER A 417 -14.64 16.44 -7.70
CA SER A 417 -15.88 16.03 -7.02
C SER A 417 -17.05 17.00 -7.29
N ALA A 418 -16.80 18.30 -7.16
CA ALA A 418 -17.84 19.32 -7.33
C ALA A 418 -18.35 19.40 -8.78
N VAL A 419 -17.43 19.45 -9.76
CA VAL A 419 -17.75 19.78 -11.15
C VAL A 419 -18.02 18.53 -11.99
N PHE A 420 -17.26 17.45 -11.81
CA PHE A 420 -17.41 16.23 -12.62
C PHE A 420 -18.38 15.23 -11.99
N LYS A 421 -18.44 15.15 -10.65
CA LYS A 421 -19.36 14.24 -9.94
C LYS A 421 -20.61 14.93 -9.39
N GLY A 422 -20.71 16.26 -9.45
CA GLY A 422 -21.82 17.02 -8.88
C GLY A 422 -21.89 16.99 -7.35
N ALA A 423 -20.81 16.58 -6.67
CA ALA A 423 -20.75 16.42 -5.22
C ALA A 423 -19.95 17.56 -4.58
N LEU A 424 -20.66 18.59 -4.12
CA LEU A 424 -20.05 19.73 -3.42
C LEU A 424 -19.84 19.41 -1.93
N ILE A 425 -18.60 19.07 -1.56
CA ILE A 425 -18.22 18.69 -0.19
C ILE A 425 -17.85 19.97 0.60
N PRO A 426 -18.21 20.12 1.90
CA PRO A 426 -17.86 21.31 2.70
C PRO A 426 -16.37 21.67 2.70
N ALA A 427 -15.49 20.66 2.59
CA ALA A 427 -14.05 20.85 2.47
C ALA A 427 -13.63 21.73 1.27
N PHE A 428 -14.43 21.78 0.20
CA PHE A 428 -14.21 22.66 -0.96
C PHE A 428 -14.04 24.12 -0.53
N TRP A 429 -14.97 24.63 0.28
CA TRP A 429 -14.95 26.01 0.74
C TRP A 429 -13.83 26.27 1.73
N VAL A 430 -13.54 25.31 2.62
CA VAL A 430 -12.43 25.40 3.58
C VAL A 430 -11.09 25.54 2.84
N VAL A 431 -10.83 24.68 1.85
CA VAL A 431 -9.59 24.73 1.06
C VAL A 431 -9.50 26.03 0.26
N LEU A 432 -10.60 26.53 -0.30
CA LEU A 432 -10.62 27.80 -1.03
C LEU A 432 -10.24 29.00 -0.13
N VAL A 433 -10.76 29.04 1.10
CA VAL A 433 -10.39 30.07 2.08
C VAL A 433 -8.90 29.95 2.45
N LEU A 434 -8.40 28.74 2.67
CA LEU A 434 -6.98 28.51 2.96
C LEU A 434 -6.07 28.97 1.81
N ILE A 435 -6.46 28.74 0.56
CA ILE A 435 -5.74 29.26 -0.62
C ILE A 435 -5.65 30.78 -0.57
N ALA A 436 -6.77 31.47 -0.34
CA ALA A 436 -6.79 32.93 -0.26
C ALA A 436 -5.86 33.46 0.84
N VAL A 437 -5.89 32.86 2.03
CA VAL A 437 -5.01 33.21 3.15
C VAL A 437 -3.54 33.02 2.80
N VAL A 438 -3.17 31.86 2.23
CA VAL A 438 -1.78 31.57 1.86
C VAL A 438 -1.27 32.52 0.78
N LEU A 439 -2.10 32.84 -0.22
CA LEU A 439 -1.72 33.80 -1.27
C LEU A 439 -1.48 35.20 -0.70
N VAL A 440 -2.28 35.65 0.28
CA VAL A 440 -2.03 36.92 0.99
C VAL A 440 -0.71 36.87 1.76
N ILE A 441 -0.42 35.78 2.48
CA ILE A 441 0.86 35.59 3.19
C ILE A 441 2.03 35.63 2.20
N ALA A 442 1.92 34.93 1.07
CA ALA A 442 2.96 34.91 0.03
C ALA A 442 3.19 36.31 -0.59
N LEU A 443 2.13 37.08 -0.79
CA LEU A 443 2.21 38.47 -1.28
C LEU A 443 2.94 39.38 -0.28
N GLN A 444 2.66 39.24 1.03
CA GLN A 444 3.35 39.98 2.08
C GLN A 444 4.83 39.58 2.19
N ALA A 445 5.14 38.29 2.05
CA ALA A 445 6.51 37.80 2.05
C ALA A 445 7.33 38.41 0.90
N GLY A 446 6.75 38.51 -0.30
CA GLY A 446 7.38 39.18 -1.44
C GLY A 446 7.67 40.67 -1.20
N ARG A 447 6.74 41.41 -0.60
CA ARG A 447 6.92 42.84 -0.27
C ARG A 447 8.05 43.08 0.73
N LYS A 448 8.18 42.23 1.76
CA LYS A 448 9.28 42.32 2.74
C LYS A 448 10.65 42.05 2.11
N ASN A 449 10.72 41.18 1.11
CA ASN A 449 11.95 40.92 0.36
C ASN A 449 12.32 42.12 -0.52
N GLY A 450 11.36 42.71 -1.24
CA GLY A 450 11.60 43.91 -2.07
C GLY A 450 12.07 45.13 -1.27
N ALA A 451 11.49 45.38 -0.09
CA ALA A 451 11.89 46.50 0.77
C ALA A 451 13.33 46.37 1.33
N LYS A 452 13.80 45.15 1.59
CA LYS A 452 15.19 44.89 2.03
C LYS A 452 16.21 45.11 0.92
N THR A 453 15.85 44.86 -0.33
CA THR A 453 16.74 45.07 -1.49
C THR A 453 16.86 46.56 -1.83
N ALA A 454 15.76 47.33 -1.72
CA ALA A 454 15.77 48.78 -1.93
C ALA A 454 16.62 49.52 -0.87
N GLY A 455 16.59 49.09 0.39
CA GLY A 455 17.40 49.70 1.46
C GLY A 455 18.92 49.45 1.36
N LYS A 456 19.36 48.49 0.54
CA LYS A 456 20.79 48.21 0.27
C LYS A 456 21.35 48.93 -0.96
N LEU A 457 20.51 49.59 -1.75
CA LEU A 457 20.91 50.39 -2.91
C LEU A 457 21.03 51.90 -2.56
N VAL A 458 20.65 52.29 -1.34
CA VAL A 458 20.63 53.68 -0.84
C VAL A 458 21.64 53.88 0.32
N ALA A 459 22.40 52.85 0.68
CA ALA A 459 23.51 52.88 1.63
C ALA A 459 24.75 52.31 0.95
#